data_AF-A0A7J6RSS0-F1
#
_entry.id   AF-A0A7J6RSS0-F1
#
_cell.length_a   1.000
_cell.length_b   1.000
_cell.length_c   1.000
_cell.angle_alpha   90.00
_cell.angle_beta   90.00
_cell.angle_gamma   90.00
#
_symmetry.space_group_name_H-M   'P 1'
#
loop_
_entity.id
_entity.type
_entity.pdbx_description
1 polymer ?
#
loop_
_entity_poly.entity_id
_entity_poly.type
_entity_poly.pdbx_seq_one_letter_code
_entity_poly.pdbx_strand_id
1 'polypeptide(L)'
;MARPTRRTMETVKSAERLMEALDEVREASTEEQQSEGAEEGKSTPQESIKTLRIMAAIPVADMQEVVLALPVTYSRRLLSVLVDLLSFLHSVPESQQAAIRGGLPIELCLSVGLSLIQAQAPYLVHDPSSRRLLVDLRDLLYDVASTAVDEAGVARSAAMMAKQELKRRREIGDLDAEDRAYRKSRRIAGK
;
A
#
# COMPACT_ATOMS: atom_id res chain seq x y z
N MET A 1 36.37 -15.95 10.99
CA MET A 1 35.32 -14.92 10.88
C MET A 1 34.65 -15.06 9.51
N ALA A 2 33.36 -15.38 9.47
CA ALA A 2 32.62 -15.48 8.21
C ALA A 2 32.41 -14.07 7.63
N ARG A 3 32.66 -13.87 6.34
CA ARG A 3 32.41 -12.58 5.67
C ARG A 3 30.91 -12.42 5.42
N PRO A 4 30.32 -11.23 5.66
CA PRO A 4 28.92 -10.99 5.36
C PRO A 4 28.64 -11.21 3.87
N THR A 5 27.48 -11.80 3.56
CA THR A 5 27.06 -11.94 2.16
C THR A 5 26.68 -10.58 1.58
N ARG A 6 26.71 -10.43 0.25
CA ARG A 6 26.29 -9.20 -0.43
C ARG A 6 24.86 -8.80 -0.05
N ARG A 7 23.96 -9.79 0.05
CA ARG A 7 22.57 -9.57 0.47
C ARG A 7 22.50 -8.99 1.87
N THR A 8 23.21 -9.57 2.85
CA THR A 8 23.28 -9.05 4.22
C THR A 8 23.76 -7.59 4.25
N MET A 9 24.76 -7.24 3.44
CA MET A 9 25.26 -5.86 3.34
C MET A 9 24.23 -4.90 2.73
N GLU A 10 23.45 -5.33 1.74
CA GLU A 10 22.40 -4.54 1.12
C GLU A 10 21.22 -4.32 2.08
N THR A 11 20.82 -5.34 2.84
CA THR A 11 19.80 -5.24 3.90
C THR A 11 20.18 -4.23 4.97
N VAL A 12 21.42 -4.29 5.48
CA VAL A 12 21.91 -3.36 6.51
C VAL A 12 21.91 -1.93 5.99
N LYS A 13 22.39 -1.69 4.76
CA LYS A 13 22.37 -0.34 4.16
C LYS A 13 20.95 0.21 3.97
N SER A 14 19.98 -0.65 3.66
CA SER A 14 18.58 -0.25 3.54
C SER A 14 17.97 0.06 4.91
N ALA A 15 18.32 -0.72 5.94
CA ALA A 15 17.92 -0.45 7.32
C ALA A 15 18.51 0.88 7.82
N GLU A 16 19.79 1.16 7.54
CA GLU A 16 20.45 2.43 7.87
C GLU A 16 19.73 3.63 7.24
N ARG A 17 19.45 3.57 5.93
CA ARG A 17 18.69 4.63 5.24
C ARG A 17 17.28 4.84 5.82
N LEU A 18 16.63 3.76 6.25
CA LEU A 18 15.32 3.85 6.89
C LEU A 18 15.43 4.47 8.29
N MET A 19 16.47 4.14 9.05
CA MET A 19 16.73 4.76 10.36
C MET A 19 16.98 6.26 10.22
N GLU A 20 17.80 6.68 9.25
CA GLU A 20 18.05 8.09 8.94
C GLU A 20 16.74 8.84 8.63
N ALA A 21 15.87 8.25 7.81
CA ALA A 21 14.57 8.83 7.51
C ALA A 21 13.69 8.99 8.75
N LEU A 22 13.71 8.02 9.65
CA LEU A 22 12.93 8.04 10.89
C LEU A 22 13.52 9.00 11.95
N ASP A 23 14.82 9.28 11.89
CA ASP A 23 15.47 10.31 12.71
C ASP A 23 15.04 11.70 12.24
N GLU A 24 15.05 11.97 10.93
CA GLU A 24 14.61 13.25 10.37
C GLU A 24 13.13 13.57 10.69
N VAL A 25 12.23 12.59 10.58
CA VAL A 25 10.80 12.76 10.96
C VAL A 25 10.69 13.13 12.43
N ARG A 26 11.49 12.48 13.29
CA ARG A 26 11.47 12.76 14.72
C ARG A 26 12.00 14.16 15.03
N GLU A 27 13.10 14.56 14.39
CA GLU A 27 13.70 15.88 14.57
C GLU A 27 12.72 16.99 14.17
N ALA A 28 12.07 16.85 13.02
CA ALA A 28 11.04 17.78 12.57
C ALA A 28 9.84 17.86 13.54
N SER A 29 9.34 16.70 14.00
CA SER A 29 8.26 16.66 15.00
C SER A 29 8.65 17.31 16.34
N THR A 30 9.93 17.27 16.73
CA THR A 30 10.41 17.95 17.95
C THR A 30 10.63 19.45 17.77
N GLU A 31 10.97 19.92 16.58
CA GLU A 31 11.11 21.35 16.26
C GLU A 31 9.74 22.04 16.23
N GLU A 32 8.71 21.38 15.70
CA GLU A 32 7.33 21.87 15.69
C GLU A 32 6.73 21.95 17.11
N GLN A 33 6.97 20.95 17.96
CA GLN A 33 6.52 20.95 19.37
C GLN A 33 7.15 22.05 20.24
N GLN A 34 8.33 22.54 19.88
CA GLN A 34 8.95 23.66 20.58
C GLN A 34 8.39 25.02 20.12
N SER A 35 7.75 25.05 18.96
CA SER A 35 7.25 26.27 18.32
C SER A 35 5.76 26.49 18.57
N GLU A 36 4.97 25.43 18.71
CA GLU A 36 3.53 25.49 18.99
C GLU A 36 3.19 24.76 20.29
N GLY A 37 2.62 25.49 21.25
CA GLY A 37 2.24 24.94 22.54
C GLY A 37 1.16 23.85 22.42
N ALA A 38 1.59 22.61 22.64
CA ALA A 38 0.81 21.43 23.04
C ALA A 38 -0.35 20.98 22.12
N GLU A 39 0.00 20.15 21.13
CA GLU A 39 -0.73 18.89 20.87
C GLU A 39 0.28 17.74 20.67
N GLU A 40 -0.03 16.56 21.21
CA GLU A 40 0.86 15.40 21.21
C GLU A 40 1.18 14.92 19.78
N GLY A 41 2.43 15.11 19.37
CA GLY A 41 3.24 14.07 18.70
C GLY A 41 2.70 13.42 17.44
N LYS A 42 2.03 14.15 16.54
CA LYS A 42 1.73 13.64 15.18
C LYS A 42 2.73 14.20 14.20
N SER A 43 3.46 13.33 13.50
CA SER A 43 4.35 13.75 12.41
C SER A 43 3.54 14.34 11.26
N THR A 44 4.05 15.37 10.59
CA THR A 44 3.33 15.98 9.47
C THR A 44 3.17 14.98 8.31
N PRO A 45 2.09 15.10 7.50
CA PRO A 45 1.92 14.24 6.32
C PRO A 45 3.09 14.33 5.34
N GLN A 46 3.78 15.48 5.27
CA GLN A 46 4.91 15.70 4.36
C GLN A 46 6.17 14.93 4.77
N GLU A 47 6.45 14.87 6.07
CA GLU A 47 7.57 14.10 6.63
C GLU A 47 7.35 12.59 6.46
N SER A 48 6.13 12.15 6.74
CA SER A 48 5.73 10.75 6.62
C SER A 48 5.81 10.25 5.16
N ILE A 49 5.62 11.13 4.19
CA ILE A 49 5.81 10.83 2.75
C ILE A 49 7.29 10.53 2.43
N LYS A 50 8.26 11.16 3.10
CA LYS A 50 9.69 10.90 2.85
C LYS A 50 10.06 9.48 3.29
N THR A 51 9.63 9.07 4.47
CA THR A 51 9.78 7.68 4.95
C THR A 51 9.16 6.70 3.97
N LEU A 52 7.96 7.03 3.47
CA LEU A 52 7.25 6.19 2.52
C LEU A 52 7.99 6.03 1.17
N ARG A 53 8.64 7.09 0.66
CA ARG A 53 9.47 6.99 -0.56
C ARG A 53 10.67 6.06 -0.36
N ILE A 54 11.30 6.12 0.81
CA ILE A 54 12.45 5.25 1.14
C ILE A 54 11.99 3.80 1.24
N MET A 55 10.85 3.56 1.90
CA MET A 55 10.24 2.24 1.95
C MET A 55 9.88 1.72 0.55
N ALA A 56 9.37 2.57 -0.34
CA ALA A 56 9.01 2.19 -1.70
C ALA A 56 10.23 1.82 -2.57
N ALA A 57 11.41 2.29 -2.22
CA ALA A 57 12.66 1.94 -2.89
C ALA A 57 13.22 0.58 -2.44
N ILE A 58 12.71 0.01 -1.34
CA ILE A 58 13.13 -1.30 -0.83
C ILE A 58 12.30 -2.37 -1.54
N PRO A 59 12.94 -3.40 -2.15
CA PRO A 59 12.21 -4.52 -2.71
C PRO A 59 11.34 -5.19 -1.65
N VAL A 60 10.07 -5.46 -1.96
CA VAL A 60 9.11 -6.08 -1.01
C VAL A 60 9.65 -7.40 -0.45
N ALA A 61 10.37 -8.19 -1.27
CA ALA A 61 10.99 -9.44 -0.86
C ALA A 61 12.06 -9.29 0.24
N ASP A 62 12.71 -8.11 0.33
CA ASP A 62 13.76 -7.84 1.30
C ASP A 62 13.24 -7.05 2.52
N MET A 63 12.00 -6.54 2.46
CA MET A 63 11.42 -5.71 3.51
C MET A 63 11.42 -6.39 4.89
N GLN A 64 11.11 -7.68 4.94
CA GLN A 64 11.11 -8.43 6.20
C GLN A 64 12.51 -8.50 6.82
N GLU A 65 13.56 -8.72 6.01
CA GLU A 65 14.94 -8.74 6.48
C GLU A 65 15.40 -7.35 6.95
N VAL A 66 14.99 -6.29 6.24
CA VAL A 66 15.29 -4.90 6.63
C VAL A 66 14.64 -4.56 7.97
N VAL A 67 13.36 -4.90 8.15
CA VAL A 67 12.64 -4.66 9.40
C VAL A 67 13.22 -5.49 10.55
N LEU A 68 13.68 -6.73 10.31
CA LEU A 68 14.39 -7.54 11.30
C LEU A 68 15.73 -6.92 11.72
N ALA A 69 16.41 -6.22 10.80
CA ALA A 69 17.67 -5.56 11.09
C ALA A 69 17.51 -4.25 11.90
N LEU A 70 16.29 -3.72 12.02
CA LEU A 70 16.04 -2.51 12.79
C LEU A 70 16.13 -2.76 14.30
N PRO A 71 16.79 -1.87 15.06
CA PRO A 71 16.66 -1.86 16.51
C PRO A 71 15.20 -1.62 16.93
N VAL A 72 14.82 -2.14 18.10
CA VAL A 72 13.43 -2.05 18.62
C VAL A 72 12.94 -0.60 18.71
N THR A 73 13.82 0.35 19.05
CA THR A 73 13.50 1.78 19.08
C THR A 73 13.02 2.30 17.72
N TYR A 74 13.71 1.93 16.64
CA TYR A 74 13.34 2.33 15.28
C TYR A 74 12.12 1.55 14.77
N SER A 75 11.97 0.29 15.18
CA SER A 75 10.75 -0.50 14.92
C SER A 75 9.51 0.18 15.52
N ARG A 76 9.61 0.73 16.74
CA ARG A 76 8.52 1.50 17.35
C ARG A 76 8.24 2.81 16.61
N ARG A 77 9.28 3.50 16.14
CA ARG A 77 9.10 4.73 15.34
C ARG A 77 8.42 4.44 14.00
N LEU A 78 8.86 3.39 13.32
CA LEU A 78 8.23 2.93 12.09
C LEU A 78 6.76 2.55 12.32
N LEU A 79 6.45 1.89 13.45
CA LEU A 79 5.08 1.61 13.86
C LEU A 79 4.24 2.90 13.98
N SER A 80 4.76 3.92 14.67
CA SER A 80 4.07 5.22 14.80
C SER A 80 3.81 5.85 13.44
N VAL A 81 4.84 5.97 12.58
CA VAL A 81 4.71 6.56 11.25
C VAL A 81 3.69 5.80 10.38
N LEU A 82 3.65 4.47 10.48
CA LEU A 82 2.65 3.67 9.76
C LEU A 82 1.23 3.94 10.24
N VAL A 83 1.03 4.04 11.56
CA VAL A 83 -0.28 4.39 12.14
C VAL A 83 -0.70 5.79 11.72
N ASP A 84 0.20 6.77 11.75
CA ASP A 84 -0.09 8.15 11.35
C ASP A 84 -0.44 8.25 9.85
N LEU A 85 0.32 7.57 8.99
CA LEU A 85 0.05 7.51 7.55
C LEU A 85 -1.31 6.86 7.24
N LEU A 86 -1.61 5.72 7.85
CA LEU A 86 -2.85 5.01 7.61
C LEU A 86 -4.05 5.75 8.21
N SER A 87 -3.89 6.37 9.38
CA SER A 87 -4.92 7.21 10.00
C SER A 87 -5.21 8.45 9.14
N PHE A 88 -4.17 9.08 8.59
CA PHE A 88 -4.33 10.19 7.65
C PHE A 88 -5.13 9.74 6.42
N LEU A 89 -4.78 8.60 5.81
CA LEU A 89 -5.53 8.06 4.68
C LEU A 89 -7.01 7.79 5.03
N HIS A 90 -7.29 7.28 6.23
CA HIS A 90 -8.64 7.03 6.69
C HIS A 90 -9.43 8.33 6.95
N SER A 91 -8.75 9.41 7.33
CA SER A 91 -9.37 10.71 7.57
C SER A 91 -9.70 11.49 6.28
N VAL A 92 -9.09 11.13 5.16
CA VAL A 92 -9.31 11.81 3.87
C VAL A 92 -10.69 11.43 3.30
N PRO A 93 -11.53 12.39 2.87
CA PRO A 93 -12.82 12.09 2.25
C PRO A 93 -12.70 11.22 1.00
N GLU A 94 -13.63 10.28 0.79
CA GLU A 94 -13.63 9.34 -0.36
C GLU A 94 -13.44 10.01 -1.72
N SER A 95 -13.98 11.22 -1.90
CA SER A 95 -13.86 12.01 -3.12
C SER A 95 -12.42 12.43 -3.46
N GLN A 96 -11.53 12.49 -2.46
CA GLN A 96 -10.12 12.84 -2.60
C GLN A 96 -9.21 11.60 -2.45
N GLN A 97 -9.75 10.50 -1.93
CA GLN A 97 -9.00 9.26 -1.73
C GLN A 97 -8.46 8.71 -3.05
N ALA A 98 -9.19 8.74 -4.17
CA ALA A 98 -8.69 8.22 -5.44
C ALA A 98 -7.42 8.95 -5.94
N ALA A 99 -7.35 10.27 -5.75
CA ALA A 99 -6.18 11.08 -6.12
C ALA A 99 -4.99 10.84 -5.17
N ILE A 100 -5.26 10.64 -3.87
CA ILE A 100 -4.22 10.43 -2.85
C ILE A 100 -3.72 8.98 -2.85
N ARG A 101 -4.61 7.99 -3.03
CA ARG A 101 -4.27 6.56 -3.19
C ARG A 101 -3.46 6.29 -4.46
N GLY A 102 -3.62 7.10 -5.50
CA GLY A 102 -2.75 7.05 -6.67
C GLY A 102 -1.29 7.44 -6.38
N GLY A 103 -1.04 8.16 -5.27
CA GLY A 103 0.29 8.59 -4.84
C GLY A 103 0.85 7.86 -3.61
N LEU A 104 -0.02 7.25 -2.79
CA LEU A 104 0.39 6.51 -1.59
C LEU A 104 0.18 4.99 -1.79
N PRO A 105 1.25 4.18 -1.87
CA PRO A 105 1.15 2.75 -2.10
C PRO A 105 0.60 2.03 -0.87
N ILE A 106 -0.73 1.87 -0.80
CA ILE A 106 -1.41 1.12 0.26
C ILE A 106 -0.80 -0.28 0.45
N GLU A 107 -0.48 -0.96 -0.65
CA GLU A 107 0.16 -2.28 -0.64
C GLU A 107 1.51 -2.27 0.10
N LEU A 108 2.25 -1.16 -0.01
CA LEU A 108 3.51 -0.99 0.72
C LEU A 108 3.25 -0.84 2.22
N CYS A 109 2.28 -0.01 2.62
CA CYS A 109 1.91 0.13 4.03
C CYS A 109 1.44 -1.21 4.63
N LEU A 110 0.64 -1.98 3.87
CA LEU A 110 0.20 -3.32 4.25
C LEU A 110 1.40 -4.28 4.41
N SER A 111 2.29 -4.35 3.41
CA SER A 111 3.44 -5.26 3.43
C SER A 111 4.43 -4.94 4.55
N VAL A 112 4.70 -3.65 4.80
CA VAL A 112 5.61 -3.22 5.86
C VAL A 112 4.97 -3.40 7.23
N GLY A 113 3.68 -3.05 7.39
CA GLY A 113 2.95 -3.26 8.63
C GLY A 113 2.90 -4.73 9.03
N LEU A 114 2.61 -5.63 8.08
CA LEU A 114 2.65 -7.07 8.30
C LEU A 114 4.07 -7.57 8.63
N SER A 115 5.09 -7.08 7.90
CA SER A 115 6.49 -7.44 8.18
C SER A 115 6.90 -7.01 9.59
N LEU A 116 6.48 -5.83 10.04
CA LEU A 116 6.74 -5.31 11.38
C LEU A 116 6.06 -6.13 12.47
N ILE A 117 4.80 -6.52 12.26
CA ILE A 117 4.09 -7.40 13.18
C ILE A 117 4.80 -8.77 13.27
N GLN A 118 5.14 -9.37 12.12
CA GLN A 118 5.77 -10.69 12.08
C GLN A 118 7.18 -10.70 12.70
N ALA A 119 7.97 -9.65 12.45
CA ALA A 119 9.36 -9.57 12.88
C ALA A 119 9.52 -9.05 14.31
N GLN A 120 8.71 -8.06 14.71
CA GLN A 120 9.00 -7.21 15.87
C GLN A 120 7.91 -7.23 16.95
N ALA A 121 6.71 -7.80 16.70
CA ALA A 121 5.64 -7.82 17.70
C ALA A 121 6.06 -8.43 19.06
N PRO A 122 6.86 -9.53 19.14
CA PRO A 122 7.30 -10.06 20.42
C PRO A 122 8.04 -9.04 21.29
N TYR A 123 8.79 -8.11 20.67
CA TYR A 123 9.55 -7.09 21.38
C TYR A 123 8.70 -5.84 21.68
N LEU A 124 7.78 -5.49 20.78
CA LEU A 124 6.93 -4.30 20.89
C LEU A 124 5.78 -4.50 21.90
N VAL A 125 5.30 -5.72 22.11
CA VAL A 125 4.15 -6.00 23.00
C VAL A 125 4.45 -5.73 24.48
N HIS A 126 5.72 -5.65 24.89
CA HIS A 126 6.06 -5.38 26.29
C HIS A 126 5.74 -3.96 26.74
N ASP A 127 5.81 -2.98 25.84
CA ASP A 127 5.54 -1.56 26.12
C ASP A 127 4.05 -1.22 25.90
N PRO A 128 3.34 -0.65 26.91
CA PRO A 128 1.92 -0.31 26.77
C PRO A 128 1.59 0.63 25.60
N SER A 129 2.47 1.60 25.32
CA SER A 129 2.26 2.55 24.21
C SER A 129 2.39 1.84 22.86
N SER A 130 3.41 1.01 22.70
CA SER A 130 3.60 0.17 21.51
C SER A 130 2.45 -0.82 21.30
N ARG A 131 1.87 -1.38 22.38
CA ARG A 131 0.66 -2.23 22.28
C ARG A 131 -0.54 -1.50 21.69
N ARG A 132 -0.78 -0.25 22.09
CA ARG A 132 -1.88 0.55 21.53
C ARG A 132 -1.67 0.78 20.05
N LEU A 133 -0.46 1.21 19.66
CA LEU A 133 -0.13 1.40 18.25
C LEU A 133 -0.24 0.11 17.41
N LEU A 134 0.08 -1.06 17.98
CA LEU A 134 -0.12 -2.34 17.30
C LEU A 134 -1.61 -2.68 17.08
N VAL A 135 -2.47 -2.32 18.04
CA VAL A 135 -3.93 -2.47 17.92
C VAL A 135 -4.45 -1.51 16.86
N ASP A 136 -4.05 -0.23 16.92
CA ASP A 136 -4.45 0.78 15.93
C ASP A 136 -4.00 0.39 14.52
N LEU A 137 -2.74 -0.07 14.38
CA LEU A 137 -2.21 -0.58 13.12
C LEU A 137 -3.04 -1.76 12.61
N ARG A 138 -3.37 -2.74 13.47
CA ARG A 138 -4.18 -3.89 13.06
C ARG A 138 -5.54 -3.45 12.51
N ASP A 139 -6.22 -2.55 13.21
CA ASP A 139 -7.57 -2.12 12.84
C ASP A 139 -7.54 -1.31 11.53
N LEU A 140 -6.57 -0.41 11.39
CA LEU A 140 -6.34 0.34 10.14
C LEU A 140 -5.99 -0.58 8.96
N LEU A 141 -5.12 -1.57 9.18
CA LEU A 141 -4.76 -2.55 8.14
C LEU A 141 -5.98 -3.39 7.72
N TYR A 142 -6.84 -3.76 8.66
CA TYR A 142 -8.07 -4.51 8.37
C TYR A 142 -9.03 -3.68 7.52
N ASP A 143 -9.29 -2.44 7.90
CA ASP A 143 -10.19 -1.54 7.17
C ASP A 143 -9.69 -1.31 5.74
N VAL A 144 -8.40 -0.99 5.60
CA VAL A 144 -7.78 -0.75 4.30
C VAL A 144 -7.80 -2.00 3.42
N ALA A 145 -7.52 -3.18 3.98
CA ALA A 145 -7.59 -4.44 3.26
C ALA A 145 -9.03 -4.77 2.83
N SER A 146 -10.02 -4.54 3.69
CA SER A 146 -11.43 -4.76 3.37
C SER A 146 -11.87 -3.88 2.20
N THR A 147 -11.56 -2.58 2.26
CA THR A 147 -11.89 -1.65 1.17
C THR A 147 -11.22 -2.07 -0.15
N ALA A 148 -9.95 -2.49 -0.11
CA ALA A 148 -9.25 -2.96 -1.31
C ALA A 148 -9.90 -4.23 -1.92
N VAL A 149 -10.38 -5.15 -1.07
CA VAL A 149 -11.10 -6.36 -1.52
C VAL A 149 -12.42 -6.00 -2.19
N ASP A 150 -13.17 -5.07 -1.61
CA ASP A 150 -14.44 -4.59 -2.15
C ASP A 150 -14.26 -3.89 -3.51
N GLU A 151 -13.27 -2.99 -3.62
CA GLU A 151 -12.92 -2.32 -4.87
C GLU A 151 -12.52 -3.31 -5.97
N ALA A 152 -11.67 -4.29 -5.63
CA ALA A 152 -11.31 -5.35 -6.56
C ALA A 152 -12.52 -6.21 -6.96
N GLY A 153 -13.48 -6.42 -6.05
CA GLY A 153 -14.74 -7.10 -6.33
C GLY A 153 -15.61 -6.35 -7.35
N VAL A 154 -15.78 -5.04 -7.14
CA VAL A 154 -16.52 -4.16 -8.06
C VAL A 154 -15.85 -4.12 -9.44
N ALA A 155 -14.52 -3.96 -9.48
CA ALA A 155 -13.75 -3.95 -10.73
C ALA A 155 -13.88 -5.28 -11.51
N ARG A 156 -13.82 -6.43 -10.82
CA ARG A 156 -14.03 -7.75 -11.44
C ARG A 156 -15.43 -7.89 -12.02
N SER A 157 -16.45 -7.42 -11.31
CA SER A 157 -17.85 -7.43 -11.78
C SER A 157 -18.02 -6.58 -13.05
N ALA A 158 -17.51 -5.35 -13.04
CA ALA A 158 -17.55 -4.45 -14.19
C ALA A 158 -16.83 -5.04 -15.41
N ALA A 159 -15.64 -5.63 -15.21
CA ALA A 159 -14.89 -6.30 -16.28
C ALA A 159 -15.64 -7.51 -16.86
N MET A 160 -16.35 -8.29 -16.02
CA MET A 160 -17.18 -9.41 -16.48
C MET A 160 -18.36 -8.92 -17.33
N MET A 161 -19.07 -7.86 -16.89
CA MET A 161 -20.16 -7.26 -17.66
C MET A 161 -19.66 -6.72 -19.01
N ALA A 162 -18.53 -6.01 -19.01
CA ALA A 162 -17.91 -5.52 -20.24
C ALA A 162 -17.56 -6.68 -21.19
N LYS A 163 -17.00 -7.78 -20.66
CA LYS A 163 -16.68 -8.97 -21.46
C LYS A 163 -17.92 -9.65 -22.05
N GLN A 164 -19.02 -9.73 -21.29
CA GLN A 164 -20.29 -10.26 -21.76
C GLN A 164 -20.89 -9.39 -22.88
N GLU A 165 -20.89 -8.06 -22.70
CA GLU A 165 -21.40 -7.13 -23.70
C GLU A 165 -20.54 -7.16 -24.98
N LEU A 166 -19.20 -7.22 -24.85
CA LEU A 166 -18.31 -7.38 -26.00
C LEU A 166 -18.56 -8.69 -26.76
N LYS A 167 -18.80 -9.80 -26.03
CA LYS A 167 -19.15 -11.09 -26.64
C LYS A 167 -20.50 -10.99 -27.39
N ARG A 168 -21.51 -10.42 -26.76
CA ARG A 168 -22.84 -10.20 -27.36
C ARG A 168 -22.75 -9.37 -28.64
N ARG A 169 -21.97 -8.29 -28.64
CA ARG A 169 -21.76 -7.44 -29.82
C ARG A 169 -21.06 -8.17 -30.96
N ARG A 170 -20.11 -9.04 -30.65
CA ARG A 170 -19.46 -9.90 -31.67
C ARG A 170 -20.46 -10.87 -32.29
N GLU A 171 -21.25 -11.57 -31.46
CA GLU A 171 -22.28 -12.49 -31.94
C GLU A 171 -23.32 -11.79 -32.84
N ILE A 172 -23.75 -10.57 -32.49
CA ILE A 172 -24.63 -9.76 -33.34
C ILE A 172 -23.94 -9.40 -34.67
N GLY A 173 -22.67 -8.97 -34.62
CA GLY A 173 -21.91 -8.65 -35.83
C GLY A 173 -21.70 -9.83 -36.77
N ASP A 174 -21.50 -11.03 -36.20
CA ASP A 174 -21.35 -12.29 -36.93
C ASP A 174 -22.68 -12.69 -37.60
N LEU A 175 -23.80 -12.60 -36.87
CA LEU A 175 -25.14 -12.80 -37.42
C LEU A 175 -25.45 -11.83 -38.56
N ASP A 176 -25.12 -10.55 -38.41
CA ASP A 176 -25.28 -9.54 -39.47
C ASP A 176 -24.41 -9.85 -40.71
N ALA A 177 -23.24 -10.45 -40.51
CA ALA A 177 -22.35 -10.86 -41.60
C ALA A 177 -22.90 -12.08 -42.36
N GLU A 178 -23.43 -13.08 -41.63
CA GLU A 178 -24.09 -14.26 -42.20
C GLU A 178 -25.34 -13.86 -43.00
N ASP A 179 -26.16 -12.94 -42.47
CA ASP A 179 -27.38 -12.49 -43.12
C ASP A 179 -27.10 -11.73 -44.42
N ARG A 180 -26.02 -10.92 -44.45
CA ARG A 180 -25.50 -10.29 -45.68
C ARG A 180 -25.00 -11.32 -46.70
N ALA A 181 -24.26 -12.34 -46.25
CA ALA A 181 -23.75 -13.40 -47.12
C ALA A 181 -24.90 -14.21 -47.74
N TYR A 182 -25.91 -14.58 -46.95
CA TYR A 182 -27.08 -15.31 -47.40
C TYR A 182 -27.88 -14.55 -48.47
N ARG A 183 -28.15 -13.25 -48.26
CA ARG A 183 -28.84 -12.40 -49.26
C ARG A 183 -28.07 -12.27 -50.57
N LYS A 184 -26.73 -12.20 -50.49
CA LYS A 184 -25.86 -12.14 -51.68
C LYS A 184 -25.92 -13.45 -52.46
N SER A 185 -25.86 -14.60 -51.79
CA SER A 185 -25.96 -15.93 -52.42
C SER A 185 -27.31 -16.15 -53.11
N ARG A 186 -28.43 -15.75 -52.48
CA ARG A 186 -29.77 -15.84 -53.13
C ARG A 186 -29.90 -14.95 -54.37
N ARG A 187 -29.27 -13.77 -54.39
CA ARG A 187 -29.26 -12.91 -55.58
C ARG A 187 -28.46 -13.50 -56.74
N ILE A 188 -27.47 -14.33 -56.46
CA ILE A 188 -26.63 -15.00 -57.48
C ILE A 188 -27.34 -16.24 -58.03
N ALA A 189 -28.01 -17.02 -57.17
CA ALA A 189 -28.71 -18.25 -57.56
C ALA A 189 -30.09 -18.04 -58.22
N GLY A 190 -30.63 -16.82 -58.18
CA GLY A 190 -31.91 -16.45 -58.82
C GLY A 190 -31.77 -15.88 -60.24
N LYS A 191 -30.60 -16.05 -60.88
CA LYS A 191 -30.33 -15.75 -62.29
C LYS A 191 -30.02 -17.05 -63.01
#